data_AF-A0A972AVR1-F1
#
_entry.id   AF-A0A972AVR1-F1
#
_cell.length_a   1.000
_cell.length_b   1.000
_cell.length_c   1.000
_cell.angle_alpha   90.00
_cell.angle_beta   90.00
_cell.angle_gamma   90.00
#
_symmetry.space_group_name_H-M   'P 1'
#
loop_
_entity.id
_entity.type
_entity.pdbx_description
1 polymer ?
#
loop_
_entity_poly.entity_id
_entity_poly.type
_entity_poly.pdbx_seq_one_letter_code
_entity_poly.pdbx_strand_id
1 'polypeptide(L)'
;NIYYPDGDSQLAWVKWTTPDTEQDMVIDVVVSGPGSTVNSTINIKIVDLDKNPPPNPVADDRNDSFSYYSVPNREEKTAANWSIWRPWWQEYWVWHSTGEDSGYWCDHGWWEFDLEQYTARLSADMVIINDSKTPTANGSTFKSGYGINQIVTGNVSTNQSSAVTYPQNAVSYFPEFQYETYWRLLERVSGGSNARFEFKKNNYSTYKNRTHFTPIWMPDGAYIVNTWLIDAWTPVGMLSMNLTDSLKIRGNLWQDWHIAPLKP
;
A
#
# COMPACT_ATOMS: atom_id res chain seq x y z
N ASN A 1 -4.94 -2.11 -29.13
CA ASN A 1 -5.25 -3.44 -29.69
C ASN A 1 -4.46 -4.49 -28.94
N ILE A 2 -5.05 -5.66 -28.75
CA ILE A 2 -4.48 -6.79 -28.02
C ILE A 2 -4.29 -7.90 -29.04
N TYR A 3 -3.11 -8.52 -29.06
CA TYR A 3 -2.76 -9.57 -30.00
C TYR A 3 -2.08 -10.69 -29.23
N TYR A 4 -2.42 -11.94 -29.57
CA TYR A 4 -1.84 -13.14 -28.99
C TYR A 4 -2.01 -14.31 -29.98
N PRO A 5 -1.20 -15.38 -29.88
CA PRO A 5 -1.31 -16.54 -30.75
C PRO A 5 -2.67 -17.25 -30.66
N ASP A 6 -3.04 -17.99 -31.71
CA ASP A 6 -4.25 -18.81 -31.68
C ASP A 6 -4.16 -19.89 -30.59
N GLY A 7 -5.27 -20.09 -29.87
CA GLY A 7 -5.33 -20.98 -28.70
C GLY A 7 -4.72 -20.42 -27.42
N ASP A 8 -4.15 -19.21 -27.44
CA ASP A 8 -3.50 -18.58 -26.30
C ASP A 8 -4.35 -17.44 -25.67
N SER A 9 -3.79 -16.75 -24.66
CA SER A 9 -4.44 -15.60 -24.03
C SER A 9 -3.47 -14.48 -23.67
N GLN A 10 -4.00 -13.28 -23.42
CA GLN A 10 -3.22 -12.12 -22.99
C GLN A 10 -3.94 -11.32 -21.91
N LEU A 11 -3.16 -10.83 -20.95
CA LEU A 11 -3.65 -9.90 -19.94
C LEU A 11 -4.00 -8.54 -20.56
N ALA A 12 -5.11 -7.99 -20.09
CA ALA A 12 -5.51 -6.61 -20.33
C ALA A 12 -5.73 -5.93 -18.98
N TRP A 13 -5.24 -4.71 -18.82
CA TRP A 13 -5.45 -3.91 -17.63
C TRP A 13 -5.79 -2.48 -18.02
N VAL A 14 -6.45 -1.79 -17.09
CA VAL A 14 -6.79 -0.38 -17.23
C VAL A 14 -6.26 0.37 -16.02
N LYS A 15 -5.76 1.58 -16.27
CA LYS A 15 -5.45 2.53 -15.22
C LYS A 15 -6.68 3.42 -15.02
N TRP A 16 -7.12 3.54 -13.77
CA TRP A 16 -8.26 4.36 -13.41
C TRP A 16 -7.94 5.23 -12.20
N THR A 17 -8.82 6.18 -11.92
CA THR A 17 -8.74 7.06 -10.76
C THR A 17 -9.95 6.77 -9.88
N THR A 18 -9.70 6.37 -8.64
CA THR A 18 -10.75 6.09 -7.65
C THR A 18 -11.58 7.35 -7.40
N PRO A 19 -12.91 7.29 -7.53
CA PRO A 19 -13.80 8.37 -7.14
C PRO A 19 -13.68 8.74 -5.65
N ASP A 20 -13.87 10.03 -5.33
CA ASP A 20 -13.80 10.53 -3.95
C ASP A 20 -15.02 10.16 -3.09
N THR A 21 -16.10 9.66 -3.71
CA THR A 21 -17.34 9.30 -3.02
C THR A 21 -17.39 7.80 -2.79
N GLU A 22 -17.68 7.40 -1.56
CA GLU A 22 -17.94 6.01 -1.23
C GLU A 22 -19.16 5.49 -1.96
N GLN A 23 -19.00 4.35 -2.62
CA GLN A 23 -20.04 3.70 -3.38
C GLN A 23 -19.62 2.28 -3.74
N ASP A 24 -20.63 1.44 -3.94
CA ASP A 24 -20.46 0.19 -4.67
C ASP A 24 -20.72 0.48 -6.15
N MET A 25 -19.84 0.00 -7.02
CA MET A 25 -19.97 0.20 -8.45
C MET A 25 -19.52 -1.02 -9.24
N VAL A 26 -19.96 -1.08 -10.48
CA VAL A 26 -19.63 -2.16 -11.41
C VAL A 26 -18.97 -1.55 -12.64
N ILE A 27 -17.85 -2.13 -13.07
CA ILE A 27 -17.23 -1.82 -14.37
C ILE A 27 -17.47 -2.98 -15.31
N ASP A 28 -18.17 -2.71 -16.42
CA ASP A 28 -18.37 -3.65 -17.50
C ASP A 28 -17.27 -3.49 -18.56
N VAL A 29 -16.67 -4.62 -18.93
CA VAL A 29 -15.61 -4.72 -19.93
C VAL A 29 -16.19 -5.36 -21.18
N VAL A 30 -16.25 -4.58 -22.26
CA VAL A 30 -16.70 -5.04 -23.58
C VAL A 30 -15.48 -5.23 -24.48
N VAL A 31 -15.34 -6.42 -25.04
CA VAL A 31 -14.32 -6.73 -26.04
C VAL A 31 -14.97 -6.88 -27.41
N SER A 32 -14.38 -6.23 -28.40
CA SER A 32 -14.78 -6.30 -29.80
C SER A 32 -13.67 -6.96 -30.61
N GLY A 33 -14.02 -7.99 -31.38
CA GLY A 33 -13.08 -8.81 -32.14
C GLY A 33 -13.39 -10.30 -32.02
N PRO A 34 -12.53 -11.17 -32.60
CA PRO A 34 -12.72 -12.62 -32.54
C PRO A 34 -12.39 -13.23 -31.16
N GLY A 35 -11.71 -12.48 -30.28
CA GLY A 35 -11.39 -12.90 -28.91
C GLY A 35 -12.57 -12.76 -27.94
N SER A 36 -12.46 -13.40 -26.77
CA SER A 36 -13.42 -13.30 -25.68
C SER A 36 -12.71 -13.03 -24.35
N THR A 37 -13.45 -12.57 -23.34
CA THR A 37 -12.93 -12.36 -21.98
C THR A 37 -13.47 -13.42 -21.04
N VAL A 38 -12.62 -13.85 -20.11
CA VAL A 38 -13.04 -14.77 -19.02
C VAL A 38 -13.89 -14.04 -17.98
N ASN A 39 -13.57 -12.77 -17.72
CA ASN A 39 -14.34 -11.89 -16.85
C ASN A 39 -14.66 -10.58 -17.58
N SER A 40 -15.94 -10.23 -17.63
CA SER A 40 -16.42 -8.98 -18.23
C SER A 40 -16.95 -7.99 -17.20
N THR A 41 -16.95 -8.34 -15.91
CA THR A 41 -17.58 -7.54 -14.87
C THR A 41 -16.66 -7.44 -13.66
N ILE A 42 -16.35 -6.21 -13.25
CA ILE A 42 -15.52 -5.92 -12.08
C ILE A 42 -16.40 -5.25 -11.04
N ASN A 43 -16.67 -5.95 -9.94
CA ASN A 43 -17.37 -5.39 -8.80
C ASN A 43 -16.39 -4.63 -7.90
N ILE A 44 -16.70 -3.38 -7.59
CA ILE A 44 -15.82 -2.47 -6.87
C ILE A 44 -16.58 -1.91 -5.67
N LYS A 45 -15.91 -1.88 -4.53
CA LYS A 45 -16.37 -1.21 -3.33
C LYS A 45 -15.38 -0.11 -2.97
N ILE A 46 -15.82 1.14 -3.06
CA ILE A 46 -15.03 2.32 -2.70
C ILE A 46 -15.33 2.66 -1.24
N VAL A 47 -14.28 2.66 -0.42
CA VAL A 47 -14.36 2.94 1.01
C VAL A 47 -13.45 4.09 1.39
N ASP A 48 -13.88 4.88 2.36
CA ASP A 48 -13.07 5.88 3.01
C ASP A 48 -12.23 5.21 4.11
N LEU A 49 -10.91 5.20 3.87
CA LEU A 49 -9.93 4.64 4.79
C LEU A 49 -9.70 5.53 6.03
N ASP A 50 -10.28 6.72 6.12
CA ASP A 50 -10.15 7.64 7.26
C ASP A 50 -11.38 7.64 8.20
N LYS A 51 -12.30 6.68 8.04
CA LYS A 51 -13.60 6.67 8.74
C LYS A 51 -13.57 6.51 10.26
N ASN A 52 -12.59 5.77 10.79
CA ASN A 52 -12.53 5.46 12.23
C ASN A 52 -11.23 5.97 12.84
N PRO A 53 -11.01 7.31 12.87
CA PRO A 53 -9.84 7.88 13.50
C PRO A 53 -9.88 7.61 15.02
N PRO A 54 -8.74 7.37 15.69
CA PRO A 54 -8.72 7.15 17.13
C PRO A 54 -9.30 8.34 17.89
N PRO A 55 -10.08 8.08 18.96
CA PRO A 55 -10.48 9.13 19.89
C PRO A 55 -9.23 9.73 20.55
N ASN A 56 -9.33 10.98 21.01
CA ASN A 56 -8.26 11.58 21.77
C ASN A 56 -8.18 10.94 23.16
N PRO A 57 -7.05 10.33 23.55
CA PRO A 57 -6.89 9.89 24.92
C PRO A 57 -6.81 11.11 25.85
N VAL A 58 -7.48 11.01 27.00
CA VAL A 58 -7.48 12.02 28.06
C VAL A 58 -6.85 11.48 29.33
N ALA A 59 -6.47 12.39 30.23
CA ALA A 59 -5.64 12.05 31.39
C ALA A 59 -6.40 11.24 32.48
N ASP A 60 -7.73 11.25 32.43
CA ASP A 60 -8.66 10.51 33.27
C ASP A 60 -9.18 9.22 32.63
N ASP A 61 -8.76 8.90 31.39
CA ASP A 61 -9.11 7.64 30.75
C ASP A 61 -8.65 6.44 31.59
N ARG A 62 -9.43 5.37 31.54
CA ARG A 62 -9.14 4.11 32.22
C ARG A 62 -9.66 2.91 31.44
N ASN A 63 -8.88 1.84 31.37
CA ASN A 63 -9.30 0.56 30.83
C ASN A 63 -8.71 -0.58 31.66
N ASP A 64 -9.38 -0.90 32.77
CA ASP A 64 -8.95 -1.96 33.68
C ASP A 64 -9.08 -3.37 33.08
N SER A 65 -9.89 -3.51 32.03
CA SER A 65 -10.10 -4.76 31.29
C SER A 65 -9.11 -4.96 30.14
N PHE A 66 -8.15 -4.04 29.96
CA PHE A 66 -7.21 -4.14 28.84
C PHE A 66 -6.36 -5.41 28.93
N SER A 67 -6.24 -6.08 27.79
CA SER A 67 -5.29 -7.15 27.55
C SER A 67 -4.63 -6.95 26.20
N TYR A 68 -3.37 -7.36 26.07
CA TYR A 68 -2.70 -7.37 24.77
C TYR A 68 -3.36 -8.36 23.82
N TYR A 69 -3.46 -7.98 22.55
CA TYR A 69 -3.87 -8.83 21.45
C TYR A 69 -2.68 -9.10 20.54
N SER A 70 -2.69 -10.26 19.88
CA SER A 70 -1.71 -10.55 18.84
C SER A 70 -1.89 -9.58 17.68
N VAL A 71 -0.77 -9.10 17.13
CA VAL A 71 -0.79 -8.33 15.89
C VAL A 71 -1.53 -9.14 14.81
N PRO A 72 -2.46 -8.52 14.06
CA PRO A 72 -3.21 -9.23 13.03
C PRO A 72 -2.28 -9.67 11.89
N ASN A 73 -2.47 -10.91 11.44
CA ASN A 73 -1.84 -11.41 10.23
C ASN A 73 -2.65 -10.96 9.02
N ARG A 74 -2.09 -10.05 8.20
CA ARG A 74 -2.70 -9.61 6.94
C ARG A 74 -2.02 -10.29 5.77
N GLU A 75 -2.79 -10.62 4.75
CA GLU A 75 -2.25 -11.21 3.53
C GLU A 75 -1.31 -10.22 2.84
N GLU A 76 -0.11 -10.70 2.53
CA GLU A 76 0.95 -9.95 1.89
C GLU A 76 1.18 -10.47 0.48
N LYS A 77 1.32 -9.54 -0.46
CA LYS A 77 1.77 -9.84 -1.81
C LYS A 77 2.92 -8.89 -2.14
N THR A 78 4.14 -9.39 -2.06
CA THR A 78 5.34 -8.56 -2.24
C THR A 78 5.95 -8.68 -3.64
N ALA A 79 5.44 -9.58 -4.47
CA ALA A 79 5.89 -9.75 -5.84
C ALA A 79 4.74 -10.11 -6.79
N ALA A 80 4.92 -9.74 -8.05
CA ALA A 80 4.04 -10.07 -9.15
C ALA A 80 4.87 -10.33 -10.40
N ASN A 81 4.47 -11.32 -11.18
CA ASN A 81 5.03 -11.61 -12.49
C ASN A 81 3.88 -11.73 -13.48
N TRP A 82 4.08 -11.22 -14.70
CA TRP A 82 3.10 -11.30 -15.77
C TRP A 82 3.82 -11.30 -17.13
N SER A 83 3.09 -11.66 -18.18
CA SER A 83 3.63 -11.68 -19.53
C SER A 83 2.67 -11.06 -20.54
N ILE A 84 3.23 -10.61 -21.66
CA ILE A 84 2.52 -10.04 -22.80
C ILE A 84 3.10 -10.66 -24.06
N TRP A 85 2.24 -11.02 -25.01
CA TRP A 85 2.63 -11.36 -26.36
C TRP A 85 2.87 -10.11 -27.19
N ARG A 86 4.07 -9.99 -27.77
CA ARG A 86 4.42 -8.93 -28.71
C ARG A 86 4.40 -9.48 -30.14
N PRO A 87 3.44 -9.09 -30.98
CA PRO A 87 3.42 -9.50 -32.38
C PRO A 87 4.52 -8.78 -33.16
N TRP A 88 5.14 -9.47 -34.11
CA TRP A 88 6.01 -8.88 -35.12
C TRP A 88 5.84 -9.60 -36.46
N TRP A 89 6.08 -8.87 -37.56
CA TRP A 89 5.91 -9.41 -38.90
C TRP A 89 7.21 -9.99 -39.42
N GLN A 90 7.21 -11.29 -39.71
CA GLN A 90 8.31 -11.97 -40.38
C GLN A 90 8.10 -11.83 -41.89
N GLU A 91 8.87 -10.95 -42.53
CA GLU A 91 8.79 -10.74 -43.98
C GLU A 91 9.28 -11.97 -44.75
N TYR A 92 8.61 -12.27 -45.87
CA TYR A 92 9.02 -13.30 -46.82
C TYR A 92 8.67 -12.86 -48.24
N TRP A 93 9.58 -12.10 -48.85
CA TRP A 93 9.38 -11.55 -50.19
C TRP A 93 9.60 -12.58 -51.29
N VAL A 94 8.55 -12.81 -52.08
CA VAL A 94 8.57 -13.71 -53.24
C VAL A 94 8.34 -12.90 -54.51
N TRP A 95 9.18 -13.13 -55.51
CA TRP A 95 9.02 -12.52 -56.84
C TRP A 95 7.98 -13.31 -57.66
N HIS A 96 6.99 -12.60 -58.19
CA HIS A 96 5.97 -13.15 -59.09
C HIS A 96 6.18 -12.59 -60.49
N SER A 97 6.58 -13.45 -61.44
CA SER A 97 6.72 -13.08 -62.86
C SER A 97 5.35 -13.02 -63.55
N THR A 98 5.12 -11.96 -64.32
CA THR A 98 3.92 -11.74 -65.15
C THR A 98 4.25 -11.72 -66.66
N GLY A 99 5.48 -12.07 -67.05
CA GLY A 99 5.97 -12.03 -68.43
C GLY A 99 7.51 -12.07 -68.51
N GLU A 100 8.07 -12.07 -69.74
CA GLU A 100 9.51 -12.22 -70.00
C GLU A 100 10.39 -11.23 -69.21
N ASP A 101 9.92 -10.00 -68.97
CA ASP A 101 10.64 -8.96 -68.21
C ASP A 101 9.72 -8.15 -67.28
N SER A 102 8.62 -8.74 -66.82
CA SER A 102 7.66 -8.07 -65.92
C SER A 102 7.34 -8.94 -64.71
N GLY A 103 7.18 -8.32 -63.55
CA GLY A 103 6.76 -8.99 -62.33
C GLY A 103 6.66 -8.00 -61.17
N TYR A 104 6.31 -8.53 -60.00
CA TYR A 104 6.24 -7.76 -58.77
C TYR A 104 6.71 -8.60 -57.57
N TRP A 105 7.26 -7.93 -56.56
CA TRP A 105 7.52 -8.53 -55.26
C TRP A 105 6.23 -8.56 -54.46
N CYS A 106 5.90 -9.72 -53.90
CA CYS A 106 4.78 -9.90 -52.98
C CYS A 106 5.32 -10.44 -51.66
N ASP A 107 4.90 -9.84 -50.54
CA ASP A 107 5.25 -10.34 -49.22
C ASP A 107 4.28 -11.47 -48.82
N HIS A 108 4.83 -12.67 -48.65
CA HIS A 108 4.16 -13.86 -48.15
C HIS A 108 4.54 -14.14 -46.70
N GLY A 109 4.93 -13.09 -45.97
CA GLY A 109 5.27 -13.14 -44.56
C GLY A 109 4.12 -13.59 -43.65
N TRP A 110 4.42 -13.73 -42.37
CA TRP A 110 3.46 -14.14 -41.34
C TRP A 110 3.73 -13.43 -40.02
N TRP A 111 2.75 -13.44 -39.13
CA TRP A 111 2.90 -12.91 -37.78
C TRP A 111 3.58 -13.94 -36.88
N GLU A 112 4.64 -13.51 -36.21
CA GLU A 112 5.31 -14.21 -35.11
C GLU A 112 5.04 -13.46 -33.80
N PHE A 113 5.22 -14.16 -32.68
CA PHE A 113 4.93 -13.61 -31.35
C PHE A 113 6.04 -13.91 -30.35
N ASP A 114 6.59 -12.85 -29.75
CA ASP A 114 7.53 -12.98 -28.65
C ASP A 114 6.79 -12.90 -27.31
N LEU A 115 7.19 -13.72 -26.34
CA LEU A 115 6.68 -13.63 -24.96
C LEU A 115 7.57 -12.72 -24.12
N GLU A 116 7.09 -11.52 -23.83
CA GLU A 116 7.76 -10.58 -22.94
C GLU A 116 7.35 -10.83 -21.49
N GLN A 117 8.34 -10.96 -20.61
CA GLN A 117 8.13 -11.26 -19.19
C GLN A 117 8.44 -10.05 -18.32
N TYR A 118 7.51 -9.75 -17.42
CA TYR A 118 7.52 -8.58 -16.57
C TYR A 118 7.40 -8.97 -15.11
N THR A 119 8.03 -8.18 -14.25
CA THR A 119 8.07 -8.42 -12.81
C THR A 119 7.93 -7.11 -12.05
N ALA A 120 7.29 -7.16 -10.89
CA ALA A 120 7.32 -6.09 -9.91
C ALA A 120 7.57 -6.67 -8.52
N ARG A 121 8.33 -5.94 -7.69
CA ARG A 121 8.60 -6.28 -6.29
C ARG A 121 8.39 -5.07 -5.41
N LEU A 122 7.65 -5.25 -4.32
CA LEU A 122 7.44 -4.29 -3.24
C LEU A 122 8.40 -4.63 -2.10
N SER A 123 9.14 -3.63 -1.64
CA SER A 123 9.85 -3.65 -0.36
C SER A 123 9.37 -2.47 0.48
N ALA A 124 9.33 -2.62 1.80
CA ALA A 124 8.86 -1.57 2.68
C ALA A 124 9.50 -1.69 4.05
N ASP A 125 9.58 -0.56 4.75
CA ASP A 125 10.10 -0.44 6.10
C ASP A 125 9.23 0.53 6.91
N MET A 126 9.16 0.31 8.22
CA MET A 126 8.39 1.11 9.15
C MET A 126 9.25 1.42 10.36
N VAL A 127 9.21 2.68 10.79
CA VAL A 127 9.85 3.12 12.02
C VAL A 127 8.86 3.97 12.83
N ILE A 128 8.69 3.61 14.11
CA ILE A 128 8.05 4.46 15.11
C ILE A 128 9.10 5.04 16.05
N ILE A 129 8.95 6.31 16.37
CA ILE A 129 9.85 7.04 17.27
C ILE A 129 9.04 7.82 18.29
N ASN A 130 9.65 8.10 19.43
CA ASN A 130 9.05 8.96 20.44
C ASN A 130 8.83 10.37 19.87
N ASP A 131 7.68 10.98 20.18
CA ASP A 131 7.44 12.36 19.74
C ASP A 131 8.45 13.31 20.38
N SER A 132 8.94 14.26 19.59
CA SER A 132 9.88 15.31 20.03
C SER A 132 9.41 16.11 21.26
N LYS A 133 8.12 16.08 21.57
CA LYS A 133 7.50 16.73 22.74
C LYS A 133 7.37 15.80 23.95
N THR A 134 7.92 14.59 23.89
CA THR A 134 7.98 13.64 25.00
C THR A 134 9.23 13.92 25.83
N PRO A 135 9.13 14.59 27.00
CA PRO A 135 10.28 15.13 27.71
C PRO A 135 11.20 14.05 28.31
N THR A 136 10.65 12.88 28.63
CA THR A 136 11.35 11.77 29.31
C THR A 136 11.61 10.58 28.39
N ALA A 137 11.37 10.75 27.08
CA ALA A 137 11.73 9.75 26.09
C ALA A 137 13.26 9.54 26.08
N ASN A 138 13.67 8.27 26.09
CA ASN A 138 15.08 7.91 25.99
C ASN A 138 15.23 6.69 25.07
N GLY A 139 15.92 6.89 23.93
CA GLY A 139 16.05 5.85 22.90
C GLY A 139 14.68 5.37 22.43
N SER A 140 14.44 4.06 22.52
CA SER A 140 13.16 3.41 22.19
C SER A 140 12.19 3.29 23.37
N THR A 141 12.47 3.95 24.50
CA THR A 141 11.61 3.90 25.71
C THR A 141 10.89 5.23 25.93
N PHE A 142 9.61 5.17 26.28
CA PHE A 142 8.78 6.32 26.65
C PHE A 142 7.76 5.94 27.73
N LYS A 143 6.98 6.92 28.18
CA LYS A 143 5.88 6.71 29.13
C LYS A 143 4.53 6.74 28.42
N SER A 144 3.57 5.96 28.90
CA SER A 144 2.19 6.03 28.39
C SER A 144 1.56 7.39 28.67
N GLY A 145 0.65 7.83 27.80
CA GLY A 145 0.10 9.19 27.79
C GLY A 145 0.88 10.16 26.90
N TYR A 146 2.08 9.79 26.43
CA TYR A 146 2.83 10.58 25.45
C TYR A 146 2.62 10.10 24.01
N GLY A 147 3.07 10.94 23.08
CA GLY A 147 2.90 10.75 21.65
C GLY A 147 4.05 10.00 21.00
N ILE A 148 3.75 9.32 19.90
CA ILE A 148 4.72 8.72 18.99
C ILE A 148 4.53 9.27 17.57
N ASN A 149 5.62 9.34 16.80
CA ASN A 149 5.57 9.59 15.36
C ASN A 149 5.86 8.29 14.61
N GLN A 150 5.45 8.26 13.34
CA GLN A 150 5.65 7.11 12.47
C GLN A 150 6.11 7.57 11.09
N ILE A 151 7.05 6.83 10.52
CA ILE A 151 7.44 6.89 9.12
C ILE A 151 7.31 5.50 8.52
N VAL A 152 6.67 5.40 7.36
CA VAL A 152 6.65 4.19 6.53
C VAL A 152 7.24 4.53 5.17
N THR A 153 8.12 3.68 4.66
CA THR A 153 8.67 3.80 3.31
C THR A 153 8.27 2.57 2.50
N GLY A 154 7.98 2.78 1.21
CA GLY A 154 7.62 1.71 0.29
C GLY A 154 8.30 1.93 -1.07
N ASN A 155 8.97 0.89 -1.56
CA ASN A 155 9.65 0.88 -2.85
C ASN A 155 9.10 -0.19 -3.77
N VAL A 156 8.77 0.19 -5.00
CA VAL A 156 8.43 -0.78 -6.06
C VAL A 156 9.50 -0.75 -7.13
N SER A 157 10.15 -1.89 -7.33
CA SER A 157 11.04 -2.15 -8.45
C SER A 157 10.30 -2.94 -9.52
N THR A 158 10.39 -2.51 -10.77
CA THR A 158 9.72 -3.16 -11.91
C THR A 158 10.49 -2.91 -13.20
N ASN A 159 10.36 -3.84 -14.16
CA ASN A 159 10.84 -3.64 -15.54
C ASN A 159 9.76 -3.08 -16.49
N GLN A 160 8.56 -2.76 -15.98
CA GLN A 160 7.47 -2.13 -16.74
C GLN A 160 6.71 -1.10 -15.88
N SER A 161 7.33 0.08 -15.71
CA SER A 161 6.77 1.16 -14.88
C SER A 161 5.43 1.71 -15.37
N SER A 162 5.12 1.58 -16.67
CA SER A 162 3.86 2.02 -17.26
C SER A 162 2.64 1.17 -16.84
N ALA A 163 2.87 -0.05 -16.37
CA ALA A 163 1.82 -1.01 -16.03
C ALA A 163 1.53 -1.10 -14.52
N VAL A 164 2.29 -0.38 -13.68
CA VAL A 164 2.16 -0.46 -12.22
C VAL A 164 1.80 0.87 -11.58
N THR A 165 1.24 0.81 -10.38
CA THR A 165 1.20 1.95 -9.46
C THR A 165 2.10 1.70 -8.25
N TYR A 166 2.58 2.80 -7.67
CA TYR A 166 3.30 2.78 -6.41
C TYR A 166 2.32 2.74 -5.23
N PRO A 167 2.79 2.41 -4.00
CA PRO A 167 1.92 2.40 -2.82
C PRO A 167 1.16 3.71 -2.69
N GLN A 168 -0.14 3.63 -2.40
CA GLN A 168 -0.98 4.83 -2.32
C GLN A 168 -1.53 5.10 -0.94
N ASN A 169 -1.71 4.05 -0.14
CA ASN A 169 -2.27 4.15 1.20
C ASN A 169 -1.45 3.32 2.18
N ALA A 170 -1.38 3.81 3.41
CA ALA A 170 -0.85 3.08 4.56
C ALA A 170 -1.75 3.33 5.76
N VAL A 171 -2.17 2.26 6.43
CA VAL A 171 -3.15 2.32 7.53
C VAL A 171 -2.57 1.70 8.79
N SER A 172 -2.44 2.49 9.85
CA SER A 172 -1.85 2.08 11.12
C SER A 172 -2.90 1.76 12.17
N TYR A 173 -2.72 0.62 12.83
CA TYR A 173 -3.58 0.06 13.86
C TYR A 173 -2.82 -0.06 15.17
N PHE A 174 -3.53 0.10 16.29
CA PHE A 174 -2.92 0.28 17.60
C PHE A 174 -3.39 -0.75 18.62
N PRO A 175 -2.52 -1.16 19.58
CA PRO A 175 -2.83 -2.20 20.55
C PRO A 175 -3.97 -1.82 21.51
N GLU A 176 -4.12 -0.55 21.87
CA GLU A 176 -5.21 -0.07 22.74
C GLU A 176 -6.62 -0.29 22.14
N PHE A 177 -6.69 -0.52 20.82
CA PHE A 177 -7.93 -0.81 20.09
C PHE A 177 -7.95 -2.23 19.52
N GLN A 178 -7.11 -3.11 20.06
CA GLN A 178 -7.00 -4.51 19.64
C GLN A 178 -6.68 -4.68 18.14
N TYR A 179 -6.10 -3.65 17.52
CA TYR A 179 -5.85 -3.56 16.08
C TYR A 179 -7.10 -3.60 15.18
N GLU A 180 -8.28 -3.27 15.70
CA GLU A 180 -9.55 -3.40 14.97
C GLU A 180 -10.36 -2.10 14.92
N THR A 181 -10.70 -1.55 16.10
CA THR A 181 -11.81 -0.57 16.20
C THR A 181 -11.46 0.79 15.60
N TYR A 182 -10.23 1.25 15.80
CA TYR A 182 -9.75 2.55 15.33
C TYR A 182 -8.38 2.45 14.68
N TRP A 183 -8.14 3.28 13.69
CA TRP A 183 -6.91 3.30 12.92
C TRP A 183 -6.60 4.69 12.37
N ARG A 184 -5.33 4.94 12.05
CA ARG A 184 -4.90 6.18 11.40
C ARG A 184 -4.54 5.89 9.95
N LEU A 185 -5.23 6.54 9.02
CA LEU A 185 -4.74 6.67 7.65
C LEU A 185 -3.53 7.60 7.64
N LEU A 186 -2.40 7.11 7.11
CA LEU A 186 -1.19 7.90 6.96
C LEU A 186 -1.32 8.87 5.78
N GLU A 187 -0.68 10.02 5.90
CA GLU A 187 -0.52 10.97 4.81
C GLU A 187 0.67 10.55 3.95
N ARG A 188 0.46 10.44 2.64
CA ARG A 188 1.53 10.24 1.67
C ARG A 188 2.31 11.54 1.48
N VAL A 189 3.46 11.65 2.16
CA VAL A 189 4.34 12.83 2.14
C VAL A 189 5.19 12.89 0.86
N SER A 190 5.58 11.73 0.33
CA SER A 190 6.19 11.62 -1.00
C SER A 190 5.63 10.41 -1.74
N GLY A 191 5.43 10.55 -3.06
CA GLY A 191 4.97 9.47 -3.93
C GLY A 191 6.07 8.98 -4.88
N GLY A 192 5.68 8.17 -5.87
CA GLY A 192 6.60 7.60 -6.84
C GLY A 192 7.20 6.28 -6.36
N SER A 193 8.31 5.86 -6.99
CA SER A 193 8.95 4.57 -6.71
C SER A 193 9.52 4.45 -5.30
N ASN A 194 9.71 5.55 -4.58
CA ASN A 194 10.06 5.56 -3.16
C ASN A 194 9.04 6.43 -2.41
N ALA A 195 7.92 5.82 -2.05
CA ALA A 195 6.83 6.48 -1.35
C ALA A 195 7.13 6.57 0.15
N ARG A 196 6.80 7.70 0.76
CA ARG A 196 6.93 7.94 2.21
C ARG A 196 5.59 8.35 2.79
N PHE A 197 5.24 7.74 3.91
CA PHE A 197 4.01 7.98 4.64
C PHE A 197 4.31 8.33 6.09
N GLU A 198 3.53 9.26 6.64
CA GLU A 198 3.62 9.68 8.04
C GLU A 198 2.21 9.85 8.61
N PHE A 199 2.07 9.91 9.93
CA PHE A 199 0.78 10.30 10.51
C PHE A 199 0.30 11.64 9.94
N LYS A 200 -0.99 11.74 9.61
CA LYS A 200 -1.66 13.03 9.44
C LYS A 200 -1.45 13.89 10.70
N LYS A 201 -1.40 15.21 10.53
CA LYS A 201 -1.34 16.15 11.65
C LYS A 201 -2.47 15.87 12.63
N ASN A 202 -2.15 15.73 13.90
CA ASN A 202 -3.12 15.41 14.92
C ASN A 202 -3.85 16.68 15.38
N ASN A 203 -5.18 16.68 15.25
CA ASN A 203 -5.99 17.83 15.63
C ASN A 203 -6.00 18.12 17.13
N TYR A 204 -5.76 17.10 17.96
CA TYR A 204 -5.69 17.20 19.41
C TYR A 204 -4.30 17.59 19.93
N SER A 205 -3.27 17.59 19.07
CA SER A 205 -1.95 18.08 19.44
C SER A 205 -1.95 19.61 19.51
N THR A 206 -1.53 20.17 20.64
CA THR A 206 -1.30 21.62 20.83
C THR A 206 -0.39 22.20 19.74
N TYR A 207 0.58 21.42 19.26
CA TYR A 207 1.55 21.84 18.24
C TYR A 207 1.16 21.40 16.82
N LYS A 208 -0.02 20.77 16.63
CA LYS A 208 -0.44 20.13 15.37
C LYS A 208 0.61 19.16 14.82
N ASN A 209 1.34 18.47 15.71
CA ASN A 209 2.33 17.47 15.36
C ASN A 209 1.70 16.25 14.67
N ARG A 210 2.49 15.54 13.87
CA ARG A 210 2.14 14.25 13.24
C ARG A 210 2.25 13.11 14.25
N THR A 211 1.46 13.18 15.32
CA THR A 211 1.64 12.34 16.51
C THR A 211 0.40 11.48 16.80
N HIS A 212 0.62 10.27 17.30
CA HIS A 212 -0.42 9.45 17.91
C HIS A 212 -0.19 9.39 19.41
N PHE A 213 -1.16 9.84 20.22
CA PHE A 213 -1.05 9.77 21.68
C PHE A 213 -1.47 8.39 22.16
N THR A 214 -0.65 7.81 23.04
CA THR A 214 -1.02 6.57 23.73
C THR A 214 -1.94 6.86 24.92
N PRO A 215 -2.87 5.98 25.28
CA PRO A 215 -3.67 6.15 26.49
C PRO A 215 -2.80 6.13 27.75
N ILE A 216 -3.14 6.95 28.74
CA ILE A 216 -2.36 7.06 29.98
C ILE A 216 -2.35 5.79 30.83
N TRP A 217 -3.40 4.97 30.70
CA TRP A 217 -3.54 3.68 31.38
C TRP A 217 -2.79 2.54 30.69
N MET A 218 -2.19 2.77 29.51
CA MET A 218 -1.50 1.72 28.76
C MET A 218 -0.36 1.13 29.61
N PRO A 219 -0.34 -0.20 29.85
CA PRO A 219 0.64 -0.81 30.74
C PRO A 219 2.06 -0.80 30.18
N ASP A 220 3.02 -0.95 31.09
CA ASP A 220 4.42 -1.16 30.76
C ASP A 220 4.61 -2.41 29.91
N GLY A 221 5.44 -2.29 28.86
CA GLY A 221 5.65 -3.39 27.93
C GLY A 221 6.03 -2.92 26.54
N ALA A 222 5.94 -3.84 25.59
CA ALA A 222 6.09 -3.52 24.18
C ALA A 222 4.82 -2.82 23.67
N TYR A 223 5.00 -1.65 23.06
CA TYR A 223 3.96 -0.94 22.33
C TYR A 223 4.21 -1.16 20.84
N ILE A 224 3.50 -2.11 20.25
CA ILE A 224 3.69 -2.55 18.87
C ILE A 224 2.62 -1.89 18.00
N VAL A 225 3.03 -1.06 17.04
CA VAL A 225 2.12 -0.49 16.03
C VAL A 225 2.19 -1.37 14.79
N ASN A 226 1.04 -1.64 14.20
CA ASN A 226 0.94 -2.49 13.03
C ASN A 226 0.34 -1.70 11.86
N THR A 227 1.00 -1.74 10.70
CA THR A 227 0.64 -0.90 9.55
C THR A 227 0.50 -1.72 8.29
N TRP A 228 -0.61 -1.54 7.59
CA TRP A 228 -0.83 -2.17 6.30
C TRP A 228 -0.51 -1.18 5.17
N LEU A 229 0.55 -1.44 4.42
CA LEU A 229 0.91 -0.69 3.22
C LEU A 229 0.23 -1.34 2.01
N ILE A 230 -0.57 -0.58 1.27
CA ILE A 230 -1.47 -1.10 0.22
C ILE A 230 -1.48 -0.19 -1.02
N ASP A 231 -2.23 -0.64 -2.03
CA ASP A 231 -2.51 0.07 -3.28
C ASP A 231 -1.32 0.25 -4.23
N ALA A 232 -0.32 -0.60 -4.14
CA ALA A 232 0.68 -0.79 -5.20
C ALA A 232 0.16 -1.79 -6.25
N TRP A 233 -0.51 -1.32 -7.30
CA TRP A 233 -1.21 -2.18 -8.26
C TRP A 233 -0.31 -2.67 -9.40
N THR A 234 -0.53 -3.91 -9.83
CA THR A 234 0.09 -4.55 -11.01
C THR A 234 -1.01 -5.15 -11.88
N PRO A 235 -0.73 -5.55 -13.13
CA PRO A 235 -1.71 -6.23 -13.99
C PRO A 235 -2.30 -7.51 -13.39
N VAL A 236 -1.62 -8.11 -12.41
CA VAL A 236 -2.02 -9.35 -11.74
C VAL A 236 -2.39 -9.13 -10.27
N GLY A 237 -2.79 -7.90 -9.92
CA GLY A 237 -3.36 -7.55 -8.61
C GLY A 237 -2.47 -6.66 -7.75
N MET A 238 -2.99 -6.33 -6.56
CA MET A 238 -2.36 -5.43 -5.60
C MET A 238 -1.18 -6.08 -4.87
N LEU A 239 -0.07 -5.36 -4.77
CA LEU A 239 1.01 -5.63 -3.83
C LEU A 239 0.71 -4.94 -2.49
N SER A 240 0.99 -5.65 -1.40
CA SER A 240 0.74 -5.22 -0.02
C SER A 240 1.80 -5.78 0.93
N MET A 241 2.05 -5.07 2.02
CA MET A 241 2.95 -5.51 3.10
C MET A 241 2.36 -5.21 4.49
N ASN A 242 2.55 -6.14 5.41
CA ASN A 242 2.09 -6.05 6.80
C ASN A 242 3.28 -5.72 7.70
N LEU A 243 3.39 -4.47 8.11
CA LEU A 243 4.56 -3.95 8.83
C LEU A 243 4.27 -3.85 10.32
N THR A 244 5.32 -3.97 11.13
CA THR A 244 5.28 -3.70 12.56
C THR A 244 6.56 -3.04 13.01
N ASP A 245 6.44 -2.13 13.95
CA ASP A 245 7.59 -1.66 14.74
C ASP A 245 7.14 -1.42 16.19
N SER A 246 8.09 -1.39 17.12
CA SER A 246 7.81 -1.38 18.55
C SER A 246 8.66 -0.39 19.34
N LEU A 247 8.01 0.30 20.28
CA LEU A 247 8.65 1.06 21.35
C LEU A 247 8.36 0.37 22.69
N LYS A 248 9.06 0.80 23.74
CA LYS A 248 8.87 0.28 25.09
C LYS A 248 8.21 1.32 25.99
N ILE A 249 7.07 0.99 26.57
CA ILE A 249 6.44 1.78 27.62
C ILE A 249 7.06 1.40 28.97
N ARG A 250 7.46 2.41 29.74
CA ARG A 250 7.90 2.26 31.13
C ARG A 250 7.41 3.44 31.97
N GLY A 251 6.36 3.22 32.75
CA GLY A 251 5.68 4.26 33.50
C GLY A 251 4.69 5.05 32.65
N ASN A 252 4.08 6.05 33.26
CA ASN A 252 3.07 6.90 32.65
C ASN A 252 3.37 8.39 32.87
N LEU A 253 2.70 9.25 32.11
CA LEU A 253 2.84 10.69 32.14
C LEU A 253 2.69 11.29 33.56
N TRP A 254 1.85 10.71 34.41
CA TRP A 254 1.66 11.19 35.80
C TRP A 254 2.93 11.10 36.65
N GLN A 255 3.80 10.14 36.37
CA GLN A 255 5.07 10.01 37.09
C GLN A 255 6.05 11.14 36.77
N ASP A 256 5.89 11.83 35.64
CA ASP A 256 6.71 13.00 35.30
C ASP A 256 6.18 14.29 35.94
N TRP A 257 4.91 14.29 36.35
CA TRP A 257 4.25 15.41 37.01
C TRP A 257 4.35 15.36 38.53
N HIS A 258 4.93 14.30 39.10
CA HIS A 258 5.10 14.19 40.54
C HIS A 258 6.21 15.13 41.04
N ILE A 259 5.81 16.23 41.71
CA ILE A 259 6.69 17.04 42.53
C ILE A 259 6.73 16.42 43.94
N ALA A 260 7.79 15.66 44.24
CA ALA A 260 8.13 15.29 45.61
C ALA A 260 9.13 16.30 46.19
N PRO A 261 9.04 16.65 47.48
CA PRO A 261 10.16 17.29 48.17
C PRO A 261 11.39 16.38 48.07
N LEU A 262 12.53 16.92 47.62
CA LEU A 262 13.82 16.24 47.78
C LEU A 262 14.02 15.98 49.27
N LYS A 263 14.32 14.73 49.65
CA LYS A 263 14.73 14.44 51.03
C LYS A 263 15.95 15.33 51.35
N PRO A 264 15.89 16.13 52.43
CA PRO A 264 16.99 17.02 52.80
C PRO A 264 18.27 16.25 53.15
#